data_AF-A0A0N4TGW1-F1
#
_entry.id   AF-A0A0N4TGW1-F1
#
_cell.length_a   1.000
_cell.length_b   1.000
_cell.length_c   1.000
_cell.angle_alpha   90.00
_cell.angle_beta   90.00
_cell.angle_gamma   90.00
#
_symmetry.space_group_name_H-M   'P 1'
#
loop_
_entity.id
_entity.type
_entity.pdbx_description
1 polymer ?
#
loop_
_entity_poly.entity_id
_entity_poly.type
_entity_poly.pdbx_seq_one_letter_code
_entity_poly.pdbx_strand_id
1 'polypeptide(L)'
;MIWKDLCGHRISNSVVEAEHRLRKISDEIYEAKKLEILHALYKLNDHLSDEERSIIEAASRISDFQFELASNRLSCDESIINMNL
;
A
#
# COMPACT_ATOMS: atom_id res chain seq x y z
N MET A 1 3.49 24.14 39.39
CA MET A 1 3.37 24.45 37.95
C MET A 1 4.06 23.44 37.03
N ILE A 2 4.53 22.28 37.53
CA ILE A 2 5.38 21.33 36.77
C ILE A 2 4.57 20.23 36.05
N TRP A 3 3.33 19.97 36.50
CA TRP A 3 2.51 18.87 36.00
C TRP A 3 1.85 19.13 34.64
N LYS A 4 1.58 20.40 34.29
CA LYS A 4 1.02 20.77 32.98
C LYS A 4 2.04 20.52 31.85
N ASP A 5 3.31 20.83 32.07
CA ASP A 5 4.36 20.69 31.07
C ASP A 5 4.72 19.22 30.82
N LEU A 6 4.72 18.38 31.85
CA LEU A 6 4.95 16.94 31.73
C LEU A 6 3.85 16.22 30.92
N CYS A 7 2.58 16.60 31.12
CA CYS A 7 1.49 16.05 30.29
C CYS A 7 1.55 16.56 28.84
N GLY A 8 1.85 17.84 28.62
CA GLY A 8 1.98 18.40 27.27
C GLY A 8 3.11 17.76 26.46
N HIS A 9 4.28 17.56 27.07
CA HIS A 9 5.42 16.92 26.41
C HIS A 9 5.17 15.44 26.07
N ARG A 10 4.50 14.72 26.97
CA ARG A 10 4.18 13.29 26.77
C ARG A 10 3.14 13.07 25.67
N ILE A 11 2.15 13.95 25.57
CA ILE A 11 1.16 13.93 24.47
C ILE A 11 1.85 14.26 23.14
N SER A 12 2.71 15.27 23.10
CA SER A 12 3.48 15.64 21.89
C SER A 12 4.30 14.48 21.33
N ASN A 13 5.03 13.77 22.18
CA ASN A 13 5.84 12.62 21.72
C ASN A 13 4.96 11.45 21.23
N SER A 14 3.82 11.21 21.88
CA SER A 14 2.90 10.14 21.45
C SER A 14 2.26 10.42 20.08
N VAL A 15 2.00 11.70 19.76
CA VAL A 15 1.44 12.10 18.45
C VAL A 15 2.48 11.92 17.36
N VAL A 16 3.72 12.36 17.57
CA VAL A 16 4.82 12.18 16.60
C VAL A 16 5.09 10.71 16.31
N GLU A 17 5.09 9.86 17.35
CA GLU A 17 5.25 8.41 17.18
C GLU A 17 4.07 7.79 16.41
N ALA A 18 2.83 8.21 16.70
CA ALA A 18 1.66 7.76 15.97
C ALA A 18 1.71 8.17 14.49
N GLU A 19 2.09 9.42 14.19
CA GLU A 19 2.25 9.91 12.81
C GLU A 19 3.34 9.13 12.05
N HIS A 20 4.47 8.86 12.70
CA HIS A 20 5.54 8.06 12.10
C HIS A 20 5.05 6.65 11.75
N ARG A 21 4.33 5.99 12.68
CA ARG A 21 3.75 4.67 12.44
C ARG A 21 2.70 4.67 11.35
N LEU A 22 1.84 5.69 11.30
CA LEU A 22 0.84 5.84 10.24
C LEU A 22 1.49 6.02 8.88
N ARG A 23 2.55 6.84 8.79
CA ARG A 23 3.31 7.01 7.55
C ARG A 23 3.94 5.69 7.11
N LYS A 24 4.58 4.98 8.02
CA LYS A 24 5.16 3.65 7.74
C LYS A 24 4.10 2.66 7.22
N ILE A 25 2.94 2.60 7.87
CA ILE A 25 1.83 1.74 7.42
C ILE A 25 1.35 2.18 6.03
N SER A 26 1.23 3.48 5.78
CA SER A 26 0.84 4.01 4.48
C SER A 26 1.82 3.60 3.38
N ASP A 27 3.12 3.70 3.63
CA ASP A 27 4.17 3.32 2.68
C ASP A 27 4.14 1.81 2.41
N GLU A 28 3.98 0.98 3.45
CA GLU A 28 3.84 -0.47 3.31
C GLU A 28 2.59 -0.86 2.52
N ILE A 29 1.46 -0.18 2.73
CA ILE A 29 0.22 -0.38 1.97
C ILE A 29 0.43 0.00 0.50
N TYR A 30 1.09 1.14 0.24
CA TYR A 30 1.38 1.60 -1.11
C TYR A 30 2.21 0.56 -1.88
N GLU A 31 3.31 0.09 -1.30
CA GLU A 31 4.16 -0.93 -1.92
C GLU A 31 3.43 -2.26 -2.13
N ALA A 32 2.62 -2.70 -1.15
CA ALA A 32 1.80 -3.89 -1.30
C ALA A 32 0.81 -3.77 -2.47
N LYS A 33 0.14 -2.62 -2.63
CA LYS A 33 -0.80 -2.38 -3.72
C LYS A 33 -0.11 -2.27 -5.08
N LYS A 34 1.06 -1.65 -5.14
CA LYS A 34 1.89 -1.59 -6.35
C LYS A 34 2.27 -3.00 -6.81
N LEU A 35 2.72 -3.85 -5.89
CA LEU A 35 3.04 -5.26 -6.17
C LEU A 35 1.83 -6.05 -6.65
N GLU A 36 0.65 -5.84 -6.06
CA GLU A 36 -0.61 -6.48 -6.48
C GLU A 36 -0.92 -6.17 -7.95
N ILE A 37 -0.84 -4.90 -8.34
CA ILE A 37 -1.09 -4.44 -9.71
C ILE A 37 -0.05 -5.01 -10.68
N LEU A 38 1.24 -4.91 -10.33
CA LEU A 38 2.33 -5.44 -11.16
C LEU A 38 2.17 -6.96 -11.38
N HIS A 39 1.82 -7.70 -10.35
CA HIS A 39 1.57 -9.14 -10.45
C HIS A 39 0.34 -9.45 -11.32
N ALA A 40 -0.71 -8.64 -11.24
CA ALA A 40 -1.87 -8.77 -12.13
C ALA A 40 -1.50 -8.52 -13.60
N LEU A 41 -0.76 -7.45 -13.90
CA LEU A 41 -0.27 -7.13 -15.25
C LEU A 41 0.64 -8.25 -15.79
N TYR A 42 1.53 -8.78 -14.95
CA TYR A 42 2.37 -9.94 -15.31
C TYR A 42 1.53 -11.17 -15.68
N LYS A 43 0.50 -11.50 -14.89
CA LYS A 43 -0.41 -12.61 -15.19
C LYS A 43 -1.23 -12.41 -16.47
N LEU A 44 -1.51 -11.17 -16.85
CA LEU A 44 -2.16 -10.81 -18.11
C LEU A 44 -1.18 -10.78 -19.31
N ASN A 45 0.09 -11.12 -19.08
CA ASN A 45 1.16 -11.12 -20.09
C ASN A 45 1.35 -9.74 -20.74
N ASP A 46 1.16 -8.67 -19.96
CA ASP A 46 1.39 -7.30 -20.42
C ASP A 46 2.90 -6.93 -20.42
N HIS A 47 3.24 -5.82 -21.05
CA HIS A 47 4.61 -5.32 -21.13
C HIS A 47 5.02 -4.62 -19.84
N LEU A 48 5.72 -5.35 -18.98
CA LEU A 48 6.46 -4.80 -17.83
C LEU A 48 7.91 -4.47 -18.21
N SER A 49 8.45 -3.41 -17.61
CA SER A 49 9.88 -3.09 -17.67
C SER A 49 10.73 -4.14 -16.97
N ASP A 50 12.03 -4.18 -17.27
CA ASP A 50 12.97 -5.12 -16.64
C ASP A 50 13.03 -4.94 -15.12
N GLU A 51 12.91 -3.69 -14.65
CA GLU A 51 12.90 -3.38 -13.22
C GLU A 51 11.63 -3.90 -12.53
N GLU A 52 10.46 -3.71 -13.15
CA GLU A 52 9.19 -4.25 -12.63
C GLU A 52 9.17 -5.78 -12.61
N ARG A 53 9.76 -6.43 -13.62
CA ARG A 53 9.92 -7.90 -13.63
C ARG A 53 10.81 -8.38 -12.50
N SER A 54 11.95 -7.72 -12.29
CA SER A 54 12.88 -8.03 -11.19
C SER A 54 12.19 -7.96 -9.82
N ILE A 55 11.33 -6.94 -9.63
CA ILE A 55 10.53 -6.78 -8.41
C ILE A 55 9.58 -7.97 -8.19
N ILE A 56 8.86 -8.40 -9.24
CA ILE A 56 7.94 -9.56 -9.15
C ILE A 56 8.70 -10.86 -8.88
N GLU A 57 9.81 -11.09 -9.57
CA GLU A 57 10.65 -12.27 -9.37
C GLU A 57 11.19 -12.35 -7.95
N ALA A 58 11.66 -11.22 -7.40
CA ALA A 58 12.10 -11.14 -6.01
C ALA A 58 10.95 -11.44 -5.04
N ALA A 59 9.76 -10.90 -5.29
CA ALA A 59 8.59 -11.10 -4.44
C ALA A 59 8.05 -12.56 -4.49
N SER A 60 8.11 -13.20 -5.65
CA SER A 60 7.69 -14.60 -5.83
C SER A 60 8.49 -15.61 -5.00
N ARG A 61 9.69 -15.24 -4.53
CA ARG A 61 10.54 -16.08 -3.67
C ARG A 61 10.08 -16.08 -2.21
N ILE A 62 9.14 -15.21 -1.85
CA ILE A 62 8.55 -15.15 -0.51
C ILE A 62 7.44 -16.21 -0.43
N SER A 63 7.62 -17.20 0.44
CA SER A 63 6.79 -18.42 0.53
C SER A 63 5.29 -18.18 0.74
N ASP A 64 4.91 -17.03 1.32
CA ASP A 64 3.51 -16.68 1.63
C ASP A 64 2.92 -15.65 0.66
N PHE A 65 3.60 -15.37 -0.45
CA PHE A 65 3.18 -14.36 -1.41
C PHE A 65 2.05 -14.89 -2.31
N GLN A 66 0.81 -14.75 -1.86
CA GLN A 66 -0.39 -15.15 -2.57
C GLN A 66 -1.23 -13.91 -2.90
N PHE A 67 -1.06 -13.35 -4.10
CA PHE A 67 -2.01 -12.39 -4.65
C PHE A 67 -3.09 -13.14 -5.44
N GLU A 68 -4.27 -13.26 -4.83
CA GLU A 68 -5.49 -13.68 -5.53
C GLU A 68 -5.94 -12.54 -6.44
N LEU A 69 -6.10 -12.83 -7.74
CA LEU A 69 -6.71 -11.88 -8.65
C LEU A 69 -8.20 -11.77 -8.31
N ALA A 70 -8.72 -10.54 -8.27
CA ALA A 70 -10.15 -10.32 -8.20
C ALA A 70 -10.86 -11.10 -9.34
N SER A 71 -11.98 -11.74 -9.02
CA SER A 71 -12.72 -12.57 -9.97
C SER A 71 -12.98 -11.82 -11.29
N ASN A 72 -12.79 -12.51 -12.43
CA ASN A 72 -13.09 -12.02 -13.78
C ASN A 72 -14.53 -11.50 -13.99
N ARG A 73 -15.40 -11.61 -12.98
CA ARG A 73 -16.78 -11.09 -13.00
C ARG A 73 -16.87 -9.59 -12.70
N LEU A 74 -15.81 -8.97 -12.20
CA LEU A 74 -15.70 -7.51 -12.09
C LEU A 74 -15.02 -6.99 -13.36
N SER A 75 -15.73 -7.08 -14.50
CA SER A 75 -15.39 -6.30 -15.69
C SER A 75 -15.20 -4.85 -15.25
N CYS A 76 -14.13 -4.20 -15.69
CA CYS A 76 -13.95 -2.76 -15.57
C CYS A 76 -14.99 -2.06 -16.46
N ASP A 77 -16.26 -2.16 -16.07
CA ASP A 77 -17.27 -1.24 -16.54
C ASP A 77 -16.98 0.06 -15.79
N GLU A 78 -16.25 0.94 -16.45
CA GLU A 78 -15.85 2.26 -16.00
C GLU A 78 -17.11 3.09 -15.68
N SER A 79 -17.70 2.87 -14.50
CA SER A 79 -18.77 3.71 -13.98
C SER A 79 -18.11 4.98 -13.47
N ILE A 80 -18.17 6.02 -14.31
CA ILE A 80 -17.81 7.40 -14.01
C ILE A 80 -18.33 7.74 -12.60
N ILE A 81 -17.42 7.85 -11.62
CA ILE A 81 -17.77 8.41 -10.32
C ILE A 81 -17.97 9.91 -10.56
N ASN A 82 -19.23 10.31 -10.69
CA ASN A 82 -19.64 11.71 -10.71
C ASN A 82 -19.36 12.32 -9.32
N MET A 83 -18.16 12.87 -9.13
CA MET A 83 -17.86 13.74 -7.99
C MET A 83 -18.39 15.14 -8.29
N ASN A 84 -19.68 15.36 -8.05
CA ASN A 84 -20.16 16.70 -7.78
C ASN A 84 -19.66 17.11 -6.38
N LEU A 85 -18.61 17.93 -6.36
CA LEU A 85 -18.20 18.77 -5.24
C LEU A 85 -19.08 20.01 -5.16
#